data_AF-A0A8C0FZP4-F1
#
_entry.id   AF-A0A8C0FZP4-F1
#
_cell.length_a   1.000
_cell.length_b   1.000
_cell.length_c   1.000
_cell.angle_alpha   90.00
_cell.angle_beta   90.00
_cell.angle_gamma   90.00
#
_symmetry.space_group_name_H-M   'P 1'
#
loop_
_entity.id
_entity.type
_entity.pdbx_description
1 polymer ?
#
loop_
_entity_poly.entity_id
_entity_poly.type
_entity_poly.pdbx_seq_one_letter_code
_entity_poly.pdbx_strand_id
1 'polypeptide(L)'
;MSHSQAESVIKNIIREIGQECAMKGQTVSETLVAFMVKAVVLDPRNEFNVDRTLTKNDVQKLIKLCVSRLLDAVNPSLDTIKMQVYFDMNYTNRGNFNMYKY
;
A
#
# COMPACT_ATOMS: atom_id res chain seq x y z
N MET A 1 -6.15 -19.85 5.25
CA MET A 1 -5.59 -19.58 3.90
C MET A 1 -4.10 -19.90 3.96
N SER A 2 -3.50 -20.44 2.89
CA SER A 2 -2.04 -20.56 2.84
C SER A 2 -1.40 -19.19 2.62
N HIS A 3 -0.17 -18.98 3.11
CA HIS A 3 0.58 -17.74 2.88
C HIS A 3 0.68 -17.37 1.39
N SER A 4 0.85 -18.36 0.51
CA SER A 4 0.92 -18.18 -0.94
C SER A 4 -0.38 -17.65 -1.56
N GLN A 5 -1.54 -18.07 -1.06
CA GLN A 5 -2.84 -17.59 -1.53
C GLN A 5 -3.05 -16.12 -1.11
N ALA A 6 -2.71 -15.78 0.13
CA ALA A 6 -2.81 -14.40 0.61
C ALA A 6 -1.90 -13.45 -0.19
N GLU A 7 -0.67 -13.89 -0.50
CA GLU A 7 0.26 -13.11 -1.32
C GLU A 7 -0.28 -12.87 -2.74
N SER A 8 -0.87 -13.89 -3.37
CA SER A 8 -1.48 -13.77 -4.69
C SER A 8 -2.66 -12.78 -4.70
N VAL A 9 -3.50 -12.83 -3.67
CA VAL A 9 -4.63 -11.90 -3.51
C VAL A 9 -4.12 -10.46 -3.37
N ILE A 10 -3.10 -10.22 -2.54
CA ILE A 10 -2.52 -8.89 -2.36
C ILE A 10 -1.89 -8.36 -3.66
N LYS A 11 -1.15 -9.20 -4.40
CA LYS A 11 -0.58 -8.82 -5.70
C LYS A 11 -1.66 -8.41 -6.70
N ASN A 12 -2.77 -9.14 -6.75
CA ASN A 12 -3.88 -8.81 -7.61
C ASN A 12 -4.52 -7.46 -7.24
N ILE A 13 -4.71 -7.20 -5.95
CA ILE A 13 -5.25 -5.92 -5.44
C ILE A 13 -4.33 -4.75 -5.82
N ILE A 14 -3.01 -4.90 -5.62
CA ILE A 14 -2.02 -3.88 -5.97
C ILE A 14 -2.10 -3.55 -7.47
N ARG A 15 -2.14 -4.59 -8.31
CA ARG A 15 -2.24 -4.41 -9.76
C ARG A 15 -3.53 -3.70 -10.17
N GLU A 16 -4.68 -4.08 -9.59
CA GLU A 16 -5.98 -3.49 -9.89
C GLU A 16 -6.02 -2.01 -9.52
N ILE A 17 -5.51 -1.63 -8.34
CA ILE A 17 -5.39 -0.22 -7.94
C ILE A 17 -4.50 0.58 -8.90
N GLY A 18 -3.35 0.03 -9.28
CA GLY A 18 -2.44 0.68 -10.23
C GLY A 18 -3.08 0.91 -11.60
N GLN A 19 -3.82 -0.09 -12.10
CA GLN A 19 -4.57 0.00 -13.35
C GLN A 19 -5.68 1.06 -13.27
N GLU A 20 -6.45 1.11 -12.19
CA GLU A 20 -7.48 2.13 -11.99
C GLU A 20 -6.92 3.54 -11.95
N CYS A 21 -5.78 3.75 -11.28
CA CYS A 21 -5.10 5.04 -11.25
C CYS A 21 -4.63 5.44 -12.66
N ALA A 22 -4.03 4.50 -13.41
CA ALA A 22 -3.57 4.75 -14.77
C ALA A 22 -4.71 5.10 -15.73
N MET A 23 -5.86 4.41 -15.64
CA MET A 23 -7.08 4.74 -16.40
C MET A 23 -7.61 6.14 -16.08
N LYS A 24 -7.31 6.68 -14.90
CA LYS A 24 -7.67 8.03 -14.45
C LYS A 24 -6.55 9.05 -14.68
N GLY A 25 -5.50 8.69 -15.41
CA GLY A 25 -4.44 9.59 -15.85
C GLY A 25 -3.25 9.73 -14.88
N GLN A 26 -3.17 8.91 -13.83
CA GLN A 26 -2.03 8.91 -12.91
C GLN A 26 -1.31 7.57 -12.88
N THR A 27 -0.06 7.55 -13.29
CA THR A 27 0.82 6.39 -13.15
C THR A 27 1.41 6.36 -11.76
N VAL A 28 1.17 5.27 -11.02
CA VAL A 28 1.70 5.04 -9.67
C VAL A 28 2.53 3.76 -9.66
N SER A 29 3.62 3.75 -8.89
CA SER A 29 4.45 2.55 -8.76
C SER A 29 3.77 1.50 -7.89
N GLU A 30 4.01 0.21 -8.16
CA GLU A 30 3.47 -0.88 -7.35
C GLU A 30 3.87 -0.75 -5.87
N THR A 31 5.08 -0.27 -5.60
CA THR A 31 5.53 -0.03 -4.22
C THR A 31 4.72 1.08 -3.56
N LEU A 32 4.47 2.20 -4.23
CA LEU A 32 3.63 3.26 -3.66
C LEU A 32 2.21 2.74 -3.36
N VAL A 33 1.66 1.93 -4.26
CA VAL A 33 0.35 1.29 -4.06
C VAL A 33 0.37 0.35 -2.84
N ALA A 34 1.40 -0.47 -2.69
CA ALA A 34 1.53 -1.37 -1.54
C ALA A 34 1.58 -0.62 -0.20
N PHE A 35 2.31 0.50 -0.15
CA PHE A 35 2.35 1.37 1.02
C PHE A 35 1.00 2.04 1.28
N MET A 36 0.30 2.49 0.23
CA MET A 36 -1.04 3.04 0.36
C MET A 36 -2.03 1.99 0.91
N VAL A 37 -2.00 0.76 0.41
CA VAL A 37 -2.83 -0.35 0.94
C VAL A 37 -2.57 -0.53 2.43
N LYS A 38 -1.31 -0.59 2.86
CA LYS A 38 -0.95 -0.69 4.28
C LYS A 38 -1.50 0.50 5.08
N ALA A 39 -1.31 1.73 4.59
CA ALA A 39 -1.81 2.93 5.26
C ALA A 39 -3.35 2.96 5.36
N VAL A 40 -4.07 2.51 4.34
CA VAL A 40 -5.53 2.43 4.34
C VAL A 40 -6.03 1.36 5.31
N VAL A 41 -5.41 0.19 5.35
CA VAL A 41 -5.79 -0.90 6.26
C VAL A 41 -5.52 -0.55 7.73
N LEU A 42 -4.41 0.15 8.00
CA LEU A 42 -4.02 0.52 9.38
C LEU A 42 -4.72 1.77 9.92
N ASP A 43 -5.39 2.55 9.07
CA ASP A 43 -6.13 3.73 9.50
C ASP A 43 -7.46 3.30 10.17
N PRO A 44 -7.64 3.53 11.49
CA PRO A 44 -8.81 3.05 12.22
C PRO A 44 -10.13 3.63 11.70
N ARG A 45 -10.09 4.78 11.01
CA ARG A 45 -11.28 5.42 10.41
C ARG A 45 -11.84 4.63 9.24
N ASN A 46 -11.05 3.74 8.64
CA ASN A 46 -11.50 2.91 7.52
C ASN A 46 -12.12 1.58 7.98
N GLU A 47 -12.07 1.26 9.28
CA GLU A 47 -12.76 0.12 9.90
C GLU A 47 -12.42 -1.24 9.27
N PHE A 48 -11.19 -1.42 8.80
CA PHE A 48 -10.70 -2.73 8.40
C PHE A 48 -10.35 -3.55 9.65
N ASN A 49 -10.83 -4.78 9.71
CA ASN A 49 -10.43 -5.73 10.74
C ASN A 49 -9.27 -6.57 10.19
N VAL A 50 -8.08 -6.39 10.78
CA VAL A 50 -6.83 -7.07 10.38
C VAL A 50 -6.77 -8.54 10.80
N ASP A 51 -7.59 -8.94 11.76
CA ASP A 51 -7.63 -10.29 12.32
C ASP A 51 -8.56 -11.23 11.55
N ARG A 52 -9.34 -10.71 10.60
CA ARG A 52 -10.26 -11.49 9.76
C ARG A 52 -9.81 -11.54 8.30
N THR A 53 -10.24 -12.61 7.61
CA THR A 53 -10.10 -12.71 6.15
C THR A 53 -10.89 -11.61 5.45
N LEU A 54 -10.28 -10.97 4.45
CA LEU A 54 -10.95 -9.98 3.60
C LEU A 54 -12.09 -10.61 2.81
N THR A 55 -13.27 -10.01 2.91
CA THR A 55 -14.41 -10.33 2.05
C THR A 55 -14.29 -9.62 0.71
N LYS A 56 -15.10 -10.02 -0.29
CA LYS A 56 -15.18 -9.30 -1.58
C LYS A 56 -15.53 -7.82 -1.39
N ASN A 57 -16.40 -7.50 -0.43
CA ASN A 57 -16.78 -6.12 -0.13
C ASN A 57 -15.62 -5.34 0.49
N ASP A 58 -14.83 -5.97 1.37
CA ASP A 58 -13.63 -5.35 1.93
C ASP A 58 -12.61 -5.04 0.83
N VAL A 59 -12.41 -5.95 -0.12
CA VAL A 59 -11.51 -5.73 -1.26
C VAL A 59 -11.96 -4.55 -2.12
N GLN A 60 -13.25 -4.49 -2.47
CA GLN A 60 -13.79 -3.37 -3.25
C GLN A 60 -13.71 -2.03 -2.50
N LYS A 61 -13.99 -2.02 -1.19
CA LYS A 61 -13.80 -0.84 -0.32
C LYS A 61 -12.34 -0.41 -0.31
N LEU A 62 -11.41 -1.35 -0.18
CA LEU A 62 -9.97 -1.10 -0.14
C LEU A 62 -9.48 -0.47 -1.44
N ILE A 63 -9.84 -1.03 -2.59
CA ILE A 63 -9.47 -0.51 -3.91
C ILE A 63 -9.96 0.94 -4.05
N LYS A 64 -11.25 1.19 -3.78
CA LYS A 64 -11.85 2.53 -3.89
C LYS A 64 -11.15 3.56 -2.99
N LEU A 65 -10.86 3.21 -1.74
CA LEU A 65 -10.17 4.10 -0.81
C LEU A 65 -8.73 4.40 -1.27
N CYS A 66 -7.99 3.37 -1.69
CA CYS A 66 -6.62 3.54 -2.19
C CYS A 66 -6.59 4.42 -3.44
N VAL A 67 -7.42 4.15 -4.44
CA VAL A 67 -7.50 4.94 -5.69
C VAL A 67 -7.89 6.38 -5.37
N SER A 68 -8.89 6.60 -4.51
CA SER A 68 -9.28 7.95 -4.10
C SER A 68 -8.13 8.71 -3.44
N ARG A 69 -7.36 8.08 -2.55
CA ARG A 69 -6.23 8.73 -1.86
C ARG A 69 -5.02 8.95 -2.77
N LEU A 70 -4.79 8.07 -3.74
CA LEU A 70 -3.69 8.20 -4.70
C LEU A 70 -3.93 9.33 -5.69
N LEU A 71 -5.19 9.56 -6.09
CA LEU A 71 -5.56 10.62 -7.02
C LEU A 71 -5.74 11.99 -6.36
N ASP A 72 -5.88 12.02 -5.03
CA ASP A 72 -5.99 13.26 -4.25
C ASP A 72 -4.61 13.93 -4.08
N ALA A 73 -4.14 14.56 -5.16
CA ALA A 73 -2.85 15.22 -5.22
C ALA A 73 -2.74 16.49 -4.34
N VAL A 74 -3.86 16.95 -3.77
CA VAL A 74 -3.90 18.13 -2.89
C VAL A 74 -3.68 17.71 -1.42
N ASN A 75 -3.83 16.42 -1.10
CA ASN A 75 -3.71 15.93 0.26
C ASN A 75 -2.25 15.69 0.66
N PRO A 76 -1.75 16.40 1.69
CA PRO A 76 -0.35 16.28 2.14
C PRO A 76 -0.01 14.86 2.65
N SER A 77 -1.01 14.06 3.00
CA SER A 77 -0.80 12.66 3.41
C SER A 77 -0.13 11.84 2.30
N LEU A 78 -0.46 12.10 1.04
CA LEU A 78 0.15 11.40 -0.08
C LEU A 78 1.65 11.68 -0.17
N ASP A 79 2.07 12.93 0.08
CA ASP A 79 3.47 13.30 0.06
C ASP A 79 4.25 12.68 1.23
N THR A 80 3.64 12.56 2.42
CA THR A 80 4.27 11.82 3.53
C THR A 80 4.49 10.35 3.21
N ILE A 81 3.56 9.70 2.50
CA ILE A 81 3.71 8.30 2.06
C ILE A 81 4.83 8.20 1.01
N LYS A 82 4.90 9.12 0.05
CA LYS A 82 6.00 9.15 -0.94
C LYS A 82 7.36 9.32 -0.26
N MET A 83 7.46 10.18 0.77
CA MET A 83 8.68 10.34 1.57
C MET A 83 9.06 9.05 2.30
N GLN A 84 8.09 8.36 2.91
CA GLN A 84 8.35 7.06 3.57
C GLN A 84 8.83 6.00 2.57
N VAL A 85 8.19 5.90 1.39
CA VAL A 85 8.61 4.99 0.32
C VAL A 85 10.03 5.31 -0.14
N TYR A 86 10.34 6.59 -0.35
CA TYR A 86 11.69 7.01 -0.74
C TYR A 86 12.72 6.64 0.33
N PHE A 87 12.41 6.88 1.61
CA PHE A 87 13.30 6.50 2.70
C PHE A 87 13.55 4.99 2.73
N ASP A 88 12.48 4.20 2.65
CA ASP A 88 12.58 2.74 2.73
C ASP A 88 13.33 2.15 1.53
N MET A 89 13.14 2.70 0.33
CA MET A 89 13.90 2.24 -0.85
C MET A 89 15.39 2.57 -0.79
N ASN A 90 15.77 3.71 -0.21
CA ASN A 90 17.12 4.24 -0.33
C ASN A 90 17.99 4.05 0.92
N TYR A 91 17.39 3.87 2.10
CA TYR A 91 18.09 3.97 3.38
C TYR A 91 17.88 2.80 4.34
N THR A 92 16.74 2.10 4.38
CA THR A 92 16.57 0.96 5.31
C THR A 92 17.40 -0.27 4.92
N ASN A 93 17.68 -0.47 3.62
CA ASN A 93 18.60 -1.53 3.17
C ASN A 93 20.09 -1.28 3.51
N ARG A 94 20.44 -0.09 4.03
CA ARG A 94 21.80 0.23 4.48
C ARG A 94 22.09 -0.23 5.92
N GLY A 95 21.08 -0.73 6.63
CA GLY A 95 21.20 -1.22 8.02
C GLY A 95 21.88 -2.58 8.18
N ASN A 96 22.18 -3.31 7.10
CA ASN A 96 23.00 -4.53 7.15
C ASN A 96 24.52 -4.24 7.18
N PHE A 97 24.94 -3.02 7.54
CA PHE A 97 26.31 -2.74 7.94
C PHE A 97 26.53 -3.17 9.41
N ASN A 98 26.62 -4.49 9.60
CA ASN A 98 27.43 -5.18 10.60
C ASN A 98 27.73 -4.44 11.93
N MET A 99 26.70 -4.18 12.75
CA MET A 99 26.87 -3.64 14.12
C MET A 99 26.87 -4.75 15.20
N TYR A 100 27.30 -5.97 14.86
CA TYR A 100 27.71 -7.00 15.84
C TYR A 100 29.23 -7.08 15.92
N LYS A 101 29.87 -5.97 16.30
CA LYS A 101 31.18 -5.95 16.94
C LYS A 101 31.22 -4.68 17.78
N TYR A 102 31.01 -4.82 19.08
CA TYR A 102 31.83 -4.32 20.19
C TYR A 102 31.14 -4.73 21.49
#